data_AF-A0A7R9T7T1-F1
#
_entry.id   AF-A0A7R9T7T1-F1
#
_cell.length_a   1.000
_cell.length_b   1.000
_cell.length_c   1.000
_cell.angle_alpha   90.00
_cell.angle_beta   90.00
_cell.angle_gamma   90.00
#
_symmetry.space_group_name_H-M   'P 1'
#
loop_
_entity.id
_entity.type
_entity.pdbx_description
1 polymer ?
#
loop_
_entity_poly.entity_id
_entity_poly.type
_entity_poly.pdbx_seq_one_letter_code
_entity_poly.pdbx_strand_id
1 'polypeptide(L)'
;VARDDDDDDDDATPGPASAAEDKAAARRKMRLGLGLRRDLARGGAGDDDDAASAETKELDPRLKKRLEKKRRVAYQLLKERESRAAKLKMMTSEMAYQKEVQSARGHKRKIKREKDEEDALPGLAHLKKAPAQFKWKRKRLK
;
A
#
# COMPACT_ATOMS: atom_id res chain seq x y z
N VAL A 1 16.49 -67.35 -3.56
CA VAL A 1 17.20 -66.78 -2.40
C VAL A 1 16.63 -65.39 -2.18
N ALA A 2 16.28 -65.09 -0.93
CA ALA A 2 15.55 -63.90 -0.48
C ALA A 2 16.49 -62.85 0.15
N ARG A 3 16.02 -61.58 0.19
CA ARG A 3 16.38 -60.42 1.06
C ARG A 3 17.81 -59.85 0.87
N ASP A 4 18.09 -58.55 1.02
CA ASP A 4 17.62 -57.48 1.95
C ASP A 4 17.45 -56.15 1.15
N ASP A 5 16.43 -55.29 1.29
CA ASP A 5 15.94 -54.47 2.42
C ASP A 5 17.05 -53.65 3.13
N ASP A 6 17.20 -52.37 2.76
CA ASP A 6 17.58 -51.28 3.66
C ASP A 6 17.04 -49.96 3.10
N ASP A 7 15.82 -49.64 3.56
CA ASP A 7 15.29 -48.27 3.69
C ASP A 7 16.15 -47.50 4.70
N ASP A 8 16.50 -46.24 4.40
CA ASP A 8 16.58 -45.23 5.46
C ASP A 8 16.18 -43.87 4.89
N ASP A 9 14.94 -43.52 5.21
CA ASP A 9 14.28 -42.23 5.06
C ASP A 9 15.02 -41.13 5.82
N ASP A 10 15.70 -40.23 5.12
CA ASP A 10 16.07 -38.90 5.64
C ASP A 10 14.96 -37.88 5.32
N ASP A 11 13.71 -38.18 5.74
CA ASP A 11 12.65 -37.17 5.90
C ASP A 11 12.92 -36.37 7.18
N ALA A 12 13.97 -35.54 7.12
CA ALA A 12 14.30 -34.57 8.15
C ALA A 12 13.23 -33.48 8.18
N THR A 13 12.09 -33.80 8.80
CA THR A 13 11.08 -32.81 9.16
C THR A 13 11.74 -31.76 10.06
N PRO A 14 11.74 -30.46 9.68
CA PRO A 14 12.33 -29.42 10.51
C PRO A 14 11.53 -29.32 11.81
N GLY A 15 12.15 -29.77 12.91
CA GLY A 15 11.56 -29.72 14.24
C GLY A 15 11.15 -28.30 14.64
N PRO A 16 10.25 -28.15 15.63
CA PRO A 16 9.68 -26.85 16.01
C PRO A 16 10.71 -25.79 16.47
N ALA A 17 11.94 -26.22 16.78
CA ALA A 17 13.07 -25.35 17.07
C ALA A 17 13.59 -24.61 15.83
N SER A 18 13.73 -25.27 14.67
CA SER A 18 14.25 -24.62 13.46
C SER A 18 13.22 -23.67 12.85
N ALA A 19 11.92 -23.99 12.93
CA ALA A 19 10.85 -23.09 12.53
C ALA A 19 10.77 -21.82 13.42
N ALA A 20 11.13 -21.93 14.70
CA ALA A 20 11.21 -20.80 15.62
C ALA A 20 12.46 -19.93 15.37
N GLU A 21 13.60 -20.56 15.07
CA GLU A 21 14.84 -19.87 14.70
C GLU A 21 14.71 -19.16 13.35
N ASP A 22 14.06 -19.78 12.37
CA ASP A 22 13.79 -19.17 11.05
C ASP A 22 12.79 -18.01 11.16
N LYS A 23 11.77 -18.13 12.00
CA LYS A 23 10.89 -16.98 12.33
C LYS A 23 11.67 -15.87 13.03
N ALA A 24 12.59 -16.18 13.95
CA ALA A 24 13.41 -15.19 14.64
C ALA A 24 14.44 -14.54 13.69
N ALA A 25 14.99 -15.29 12.73
CA ALA A 25 15.88 -14.79 11.69
C ALA A 25 15.14 -13.92 10.68
N ALA A 26 13.94 -14.31 10.25
CA ALA A 26 13.07 -13.52 9.39
C ALA A 26 12.61 -12.22 10.06
N ARG A 27 12.27 -12.24 11.35
CA ARG A 27 11.95 -11.02 12.12
C ARG A 27 13.16 -10.09 12.28
N ARG A 28 14.38 -10.64 12.49
CA ARG A 28 15.63 -9.85 12.50
C ARG A 28 15.95 -9.24 11.15
N LYS A 29 15.78 -9.99 10.06
CA LYS A 29 15.95 -9.49 8.68
C LYS A 29 14.90 -8.44 8.32
N MET A 30 13.66 -8.56 8.77
CA MET A 30 12.64 -7.52 8.59
C MET A 30 12.94 -6.26 9.41
N ARG A 31 13.50 -6.39 10.63
CA ARG A 31 13.94 -5.22 11.42
C ARG A 31 15.07 -4.43 10.75
N LEU A 32 15.96 -5.11 10.02
CA LEU A 32 17.06 -4.49 9.28
C LEU A 32 16.66 -4.05 7.86
N GLY A 33 15.75 -4.78 7.21
CA GLY A 33 15.29 -4.53 5.84
C GLY A 33 14.20 -3.46 5.71
N LEU A 34 13.49 -3.12 6.80
CA LEU A 34 12.51 -2.03 6.82
C LEU A 34 13.11 -0.63 7.01
N GLY A 35 14.44 -0.47 6.91
CA GLY A 35 15.06 0.87 6.92
C GLY A 35 14.68 1.72 8.14
N LEU A 36 14.25 1.08 9.23
CA LEU A 36 14.03 1.73 10.51
C LEU A 36 15.40 2.02 11.10
N ARG A 37 15.96 3.13 10.63
CA ARG A 37 17.18 3.74 11.14
C ARG A 37 17.08 3.76 12.66
N ARG A 38 18.06 3.12 13.29
CA ARG A 38 18.30 3.12 14.74
C ARG A 38 18.47 4.55 15.30
N ASP A 39 18.56 5.53 14.41
CA ASP A 39 18.71 6.95 14.65
C ASP A 39 17.43 7.62 15.21
N LEU A 40 16.25 7.00 15.13
CA LEU A 40 15.05 7.54 15.80
C LEU A 40 15.04 7.32 17.32
N ALA A 41 15.82 6.37 17.85
CA ALA A 41 15.87 6.08 19.28
C ALA A 41 17.00 6.82 20.02
N ARG A 42 17.85 7.56 19.29
CA ARG A 42 18.96 8.37 19.85
C ARG A 42 18.96 9.79 19.28
N GLY A 43 17.76 10.35 19.14
CA GLY A 43 17.55 11.77 18.83
C GLY A 43 16.49 12.43 19.73
N GLY A 44 16.03 11.72 20.77
CA GLY A 44 14.95 12.14 21.67
C GLY A 44 15.36 12.08 23.14
N ALA A 45 16.60 12.46 23.45
CA ALA A 45 17.07 12.61 24.81
C ALA A 45 18.00 13.83 24.87
N GLY A 46 17.41 15.00 25.15
CA GLY A 46 18.14 16.26 25.36
C GLY A 46 17.64 17.42 24.51
N ASP A 47 16.38 17.83 24.71
CA ASP A 47 15.95 19.25 24.73
C ASP A 47 14.44 19.29 25.03
N ASP A 48 14.08 18.87 26.25
CA ASP A 48 12.91 19.42 26.92
C ASP A 48 13.49 20.33 28.01
N ASP A 49 12.85 21.50 28.18
CA ASP A 49 13.20 22.64 29.03
C ASP A 49 14.00 23.77 28.34
N ASP A 50 13.31 24.68 27.63
CA ASP A 50 12.78 25.86 28.31
C ASP A 50 11.92 26.77 27.41
N ALA A 51 11.00 27.48 28.06
CA ALA A 51 10.30 28.66 27.59
C ALA A 51 9.28 28.49 26.45
N ALA A 52 8.11 27.98 26.86
CA ALA A 52 6.90 28.78 26.72
C ALA A 52 7.15 30.20 27.27
N SER A 53 7.69 31.09 26.44
CA SER A 53 7.70 32.53 26.70
C SER A 53 7.35 33.25 25.40
N ALA A 54 6.27 34.01 25.51
CA ALA A 54 5.69 34.82 24.48
C ALA A 54 6.66 35.91 23.98
N GLU A 55 6.20 36.63 22.95
CA GLU A 55 6.71 37.93 22.49
C GLU A 55 7.87 37.88 21.49
N THR A 56 7.47 37.92 20.21
CA THR A 56 8.08 38.78 19.18
C THR A 56 9.61 38.82 19.12
N LYS A 57 10.29 37.69 19.20
CA LYS A 57 11.65 37.61 18.65
C LYS A 57 11.50 37.35 17.16
N GLU A 58 11.79 38.38 16.35
CA GLU A 58 11.96 38.20 14.92
C GLU A 58 12.93 37.03 14.69
N LEU A 59 12.40 35.86 14.32
CA LEU A 59 13.23 34.73 13.92
C LEU A 59 14.22 35.22 12.86
N ASP A 60 15.48 34.82 13.00
CA ASP A 60 16.53 35.12 12.02
C ASP A 60 15.97 34.86 10.61
N PRO A 61 16.05 35.85 9.68
CA PRO A 61 15.51 35.71 8.33
C PRO A 61 16.02 34.46 7.60
N ARG A 62 17.21 33.96 7.94
CA ARG A 62 17.74 32.69 7.39
C ARG A 62 16.97 31.48 7.90
N LEU A 63 16.63 31.45 9.19
CA LEU A 63 15.82 30.39 9.80
C LEU A 63 14.38 30.43 9.30
N LYS A 64 13.77 31.62 9.18
CA LYS A 64 12.42 31.81 8.58
C LYS A 64 12.36 31.19 7.18
N LYS A 65 13.33 31.52 6.31
CA LYS A 65 13.40 30.97 4.94
C LYS A 65 13.59 29.46 4.91
N ARG A 66 14.40 28.89 5.82
CA ARG A 66 14.59 27.43 5.93
C ARG A 66 13.31 26.72 6.36
N LEU A 67 12.61 27.25 7.37
CA LEU A 67 11.34 26.71 7.83
C LEU A 67 10.26 26.78 6.75
N GLU A 68 10.20 27.89 6.02
CA GLU A 68 9.26 28.04 4.91
C GLU A 68 9.52 27.01 3.79
N LYS A 69 10.79 26.80 3.43
CA LYS A 69 11.17 25.74 2.46
C LYS A 69 10.74 24.35 2.93
N LYS A 70 11.01 24.01 4.20
CA LYS A 70 10.59 22.72 4.78
C LYS A 70 9.07 22.56 4.74
N ARG A 71 8.31 23.60 5.07
CA ARG A 71 6.84 23.60 4.99
C ARG A 71 6.35 23.37 3.56
N ARG A 72 6.89 24.10 2.58
CA ARG A 72 6.52 23.93 1.16
C ARG A 72 6.75 22.49 0.69
N VAL A 73 7.91 21.92 0.99
CA VAL A 73 8.24 20.53 0.64
C VAL A 73 7.29 19.54 1.33
N ALA A 74 7.00 19.74 2.62
CA ALA A 74 6.09 18.87 3.36
C ALA A 74 4.67 18.87 2.76
N TYR A 75 4.13 20.05 2.41
CA TYR A 75 2.82 20.15 1.79
C TYR A 75 2.76 19.57 0.38
N GLN A 76 3.81 19.74 -0.43
CA GLN A 76 3.91 19.10 -1.74
C GLN A 76 3.90 17.57 -1.60
N LEU A 77 4.72 17.04 -0.70
CA LEU A 77 4.79 15.60 -0.44
C LEU A 77 3.47 15.04 0.11
N LEU A 78 2.74 15.80 0.93
CA LEU A 78 1.40 15.44 1.37
C LEU A 78 0.42 15.36 0.19
N LYS A 79 0.39 16.40 -0.66
CA LYS A 79 -0.46 16.44 -1.85
C LYS A 79 -0.17 15.27 -2.81
N GLU A 80 1.09 14.93 -3.02
CA GLU A 80 1.49 13.77 -3.82
C GLU A 80 0.98 12.47 -3.20
N ARG A 81 1.10 12.30 -1.88
CA ARG A 81 0.57 11.12 -1.17
C ARG A 81 -0.93 11.00 -1.30
N GLU A 82 -1.67 12.09 -1.15
CA GLU A 82 -3.13 12.11 -1.33
C GLU A 82 -3.53 11.73 -2.76
N SER A 83 -2.87 12.31 -3.77
CA SER A 83 -3.14 11.96 -5.17
C SER A 83 -2.85 10.48 -5.47
N ARG A 84 -1.78 9.94 -4.89
CA ARG A 84 -1.40 8.54 -5.03
C ARG A 84 -2.41 7.63 -4.33
N ALA A 85 -2.83 7.98 -3.12
CA ALA A 85 -3.85 7.24 -2.38
C ALA A 85 -5.19 7.23 -3.14
N ALA A 86 -5.61 8.37 -3.72
CA ALA A 86 -6.80 8.43 -4.56
C ALA A 86 -6.68 7.53 -5.80
N LYS A 87 -5.54 7.57 -6.50
CA LYS A 87 -5.29 6.70 -7.66
C LYS A 87 -5.32 5.21 -7.28
N LEU A 88 -4.70 4.85 -6.15
CA LEU A 88 -4.73 3.47 -5.65
C LEU A 88 -6.14 3.06 -5.23
N LYS A 89 -6.91 3.93 -4.60
CA LYS A 89 -8.31 3.68 -4.25
C LYS A 89 -9.15 3.38 -5.51
N MET A 90 -8.98 4.16 -6.58
CA MET A 90 -9.66 3.91 -7.85
C MET A 90 -9.25 2.55 -8.44
N MET A 91 -7.94 2.28 -8.52
CA MET A 91 -7.41 1.04 -9.07
C MET A 91 -7.85 -0.20 -8.28
N THR A 92 -7.81 -0.14 -6.95
CA THR A 92 -8.24 -1.25 -6.07
C THR A 92 -9.74 -1.51 -6.20
N SER A 93 -10.55 -0.46 -6.30
CA SER A 93 -11.99 -0.60 -6.53
C SER A 93 -12.31 -1.24 -7.89
N GLU A 94 -11.55 -0.89 -8.94
CA GLU A 94 -11.68 -1.48 -10.26
C GLU A 94 -11.23 -2.95 -10.28
N MET A 95 -10.09 -3.27 -9.66
CA MET A 95 -9.63 -4.65 -9.52
C MET A 95 -10.62 -5.52 -8.74
N ALA A 96 -11.18 -5.00 -7.65
CA ALA A 96 -12.21 -5.69 -6.88
C ALA A 96 -13.45 -5.97 -7.72
N TYR A 97 -13.89 -4.98 -8.50
CA TYR A 97 -15.01 -5.14 -9.43
C TYR A 97 -14.72 -6.20 -10.51
N GLN A 98 -13.55 -6.18 -11.13
CA GLN A 98 -13.17 -7.18 -12.13
C GLN A 98 -13.11 -8.59 -11.52
N LYS A 99 -12.58 -8.71 -10.30
CA LYS A 99 -12.57 -9.98 -9.56
C LYS A 99 -13.99 -10.49 -9.28
N GLU A 100 -14.90 -9.62 -8.86
CA GLU A 100 -16.30 -9.98 -8.66
C GLU A 100 -16.95 -10.43 -9.98
N VAL A 101 -16.75 -9.67 -11.05
CA VAL A 101 -17.29 -10.01 -12.37
C VAL A 101 -16.74 -11.36 -12.87
N GLN A 102 -15.44 -11.64 -12.71
CA GLN A 102 -14.83 -12.89 -13.19
C GLN A 102 -15.20 -14.09 -12.30
N SER A 103 -15.11 -13.94 -10.99
CA SER A 103 -15.18 -15.05 -10.03
C SER A 103 -16.58 -15.32 -9.50
N ALA A 104 -17.51 -14.35 -9.50
CA ALA A 104 -18.80 -14.56 -8.85
C ALA A 104 -19.70 -15.51 -9.66
N ARG A 105 -20.35 -16.41 -8.93
CA ARG A 105 -21.27 -17.42 -9.47
C ARG A 105 -22.65 -16.82 -9.59
N GLY A 106 -23.20 -16.76 -10.80
CA GLY A 106 -24.53 -16.20 -11.04
C GLY A 106 -24.74 -15.70 -12.46
N HIS A 107 -25.99 -15.41 -12.81
CA HIS A 107 -26.31 -14.85 -14.12
C HIS A 107 -26.10 -13.33 -14.10
N LYS A 108 -25.12 -12.85 -14.87
CA LYS A 108 -24.80 -11.43 -15.07
C LYS A 108 -25.07 -11.04 -16.52
N ARG A 109 -25.50 -9.79 -16.74
CA ARG A 109 -25.66 -9.20 -18.08
C ARG A 109 -24.84 -7.92 -18.20
N LYS A 110 -24.22 -7.73 -19.37
CA LYS A 110 -23.49 -6.50 -19.69
C LYS A 110 -24.49 -5.38 -19.99
N ILE A 111 -24.28 -4.23 -19.38
CA ILE A 111 -25.04 -3.00 -19.63
C ILE A 111 -24.18 -2.09 -20.49
N LYS A 112 -24.78 -1.47 -21.51
CA LYS A 112 -24.17 -0.38 -22.27
C LYS A 112 -24.29 0.88 -21.41
N ARG A 113 -23.15 1.49 -21.06
CA ARG A 113 -23.15 2.83 -20.50
C ARG A 113 -23.33 3.83 -21.64
N GLU A 114 -24.09 4.88 -21.40
CA GLU A 114 -24.04 6.05 -22.27
C GLU A 114 -22.62 6.64 -22.22
N LYS A 115 -22.17 7.13 -23.36
CA LYS A 115 -20.81 7.64 -23.49
C LYS A 115 -20.80 8.99 -22.79
N ASP A 116 -20.11 9.10 -21.67
CA ASP A 116 -19.89 10.39 -21.03
C ASP A 116 -18.94 11.19 -21.94
N GLU A 117 -19.51 12.04 -22.80
CA GLU A 117 -18.76 12.81 -23.81
C GLU A 117 -18.00 14.01 -23.18
N GLU A 118 -18.28 14.34 -21.93
CA GLU A 118 -17.75 15.54 -21.25
C GLU A 118 -16.26 15.43 -20.87
N ASP A 119 -15.74 14.22 -20.64
CA ASP A 119 -14.36 14.02 -20.18
C ASP A 119 -13.34 13.80 -21.31
N ALA A 120 -13.77 13.79 -22.57
CA ALA A 120 -12.91 13.50 -23.72
C ALA A 120 -12.67 14.76 -24.55
N LEU A 121 -11.39 15.10 -24.77
CA LEU A 121 -11.02 16.13 -25.74
C LEU A 121 -11.63 15.78 -27.12
N PRO A 122 -12.14 16.78 -27.87
CA PRO A 122 -12.71 16.55 -29.19
C PRO A 122 -11.67 15.86 -30.09
N GLY A 123 -12.06 14.75 -30.72
CA GLY A 123 -11.16 13.91 -31.51
C GLY A 123 -10.55 12.71 -30.77
N LEU A 124 -10.48 12.69 -29.43
CA LEU A 124 -9.98 11.53 -28.66
C LEU A 124 -11.10 10.64 -28.09
N ALA A 125 -12.35 11.04 -28.29
CA ALA A 125 -13.53 10.35 -27.78
C ALA A 125 -13.67 8.91 -28.29
N HIS A 126 -13.10 8.56 -29.45
CA HIS A 126 -13.16 7.20 -30.00
C HIS A 126 -12.16 6.25 -29.33
N LEU A 127 -11.07 6.76 -28.75
CA LEU A 127 -10.08 5.96 -28.01
C LEU A 127 -10.57 5.59 -26.61
N LYS A 128 -11.33 6.47 -25.96
CA LYS A 128 -11.93 6.22 -24.64
C LYS A 128 -13.17 5.34 -24.79
N LYS A 129 -12.97 4.01 -24.70
CA LYS A 129 -14.08 3.06 -24.58
C LYS A 129 -14.60 3.11 -23.15
N ALA A 130 -15.92 3.24 -23.00
CA ALA A 130 -16.55 3.16 -21.69
C ALA A 130 -16.27 1.78 -21.05
N PRO A 131 -15.92 1.73 -19.76
CA PRO A 131 -15.70 0.46 -19.08
C PRO A 131 -16.99 -0.37 -19.07
N ALA A 132 -16.86 -1.68 -19.29
CA ALA A 132 -18.01 -2.58 -19.30
C ALA A 132 -18.64 -2.66 -17.90
N GLN A 133 -19.94 -2.37 -17.81
CA GLN A 133 -20.70 -2.54 -16.58
C GLN A 133 -21.56 -3.80 -16.65
N PHE A 134 -21.73 -4.45 -15.51
CA PHE A 134 -22.48 -5.68 -15.35
C PHE A 134 -23.52 -5.51 -14.25
N LYS A 135 -24.71 -6.05 -14.51
CA LYS A 135 -25.77 -6.19 -13.50
C LYS A 135 -26.08 -7.65 -13.29
N TRP A 136 -26.10 -8.05 -12.03
CA TRP A 136 -26.47 -9.40 -11.62
C TRP A 136 -27.99 -9.57 -11.60
N LYS A 137 -28.49 -10.74 -12.02
CA LYS A 137 -29.89 -11.11 -11.81
C LYS A 137 -30.14 -11.21 -10.31
N ARG A 138 -31.22 -10.59 -9.83
CA ARG A 138 -31.62 -10.67 -8.41
C ARG A 138 -32.02 -12.11 -8.07
N LYS A 139 -31.08 -12.89 -7.56
CA LYS A 139 -31.24 -14.26 -7.08
C LYS A 139 -30.41 -14.40 -5.81
N ARG A 140 -30.99 -15.02 -4.77
CA ARG A 140 -30.23 -15.36 -3.56
C ARG A 140 -29.23 -16.46 -3.93
N LEU A 141 -27.97 -16.29 -3.53
CA LEU A 141 -26.99 -17.37 -3.61
C LEU A 141 -27.52 -18.52 -2.74
N LYS A 142 -27.56 -19.74 -3.29
CA LYS A 142 -27.92 -20.94 -2.53
C LYS A 142 -26.74 -21.42 -1.73
#